data_AF-A0A9D6DTJ1-F1
#
_entry.id   AF-A0A9D6DTJ1-F1
#
_cell.length_a   1.000
_cell.length_b   1.000
_cell.length_c   1.000
_cell.angle_alpha   90.00
_cell.angle_beta   90.00
_cell.angle_gamma   90.00
#
_symmetry.space_group_name_H-M   'P 1'
#
loop_
_entity.id
_entity.type
_entity.pdbx_description
1 polymer ?
#
loop_
_entity_poly.entity_id
_entity_poly.type
_entity_poly.pdbx_seq_one_letter_code
_entity_poly.pdbx_strand_id
1 'polypeptide(L)'
;MKRIVFLALLFLTLTFSIFINKVLAQTCQDISNLTERINCYENELSRLSAQSKTLSNQIAQFDAQIRLTTLKIAQTEDDQLETSLDALSNAFSSRAVETYKMARVGDSFLLLISAPDLTGAVSRFHYLQKIQQADRDLLSRLQAAQTTYQGEKTDQEDLQKELEKQKSNLARQKQEKAALLAVTKNDEKKYQQLLAAARAELAVILGQGKETFLRNVSEGEVIGRVIPSASGCSSGQHLHFEVHQGGAIKDPGEFLRPISPSYSYGPDQYGYYGTINPRGSWNWPMDEP
;
A
#
# COMPACT_ATOMS: atom_id res chain seq x y z
N MET A 1 13.33 8.28 31.02
CA MET A 1 13.55 7.21 30.02
C MET A 1 12.39 7.04 29.04
N LYS A 2 11.12 6.94 29.49
CA LYS A 2 9.94 6.77 28.59
C LYS A 2 9.79 7.87 27.51
N ARG A 3 10.03 9.14 27.84
CA ARG A 3 9.95 10.28 26.89
C ARG A 3 11.04 10.29 25.80
N ILE A 4 12.23 9.73 26.09
CA ILE A 4 13.37 9.69 25.13
C ILE A 4 13.16 8.58 24.10
N VAL A 5 12.59 7.43 24.51
CA VAL A 5 12.20 6.35 23.60
C VAL A 5 11.07 6.82 22.66
N PHE A 6 10.17 7.67 23.14
CA PHE A 6 9.07 8.23 22.34
C PHE A 6 9.56 9.21 21.25
N LEU A 7 10.52 10.08 21.57
CA LEU A 7 11.15 11.00 20.62
C LEU A 7 11.98 10.29 19.54
N ALA A 8 12.65 9.19 19.89
CA ALA A 8 13.43 8.39 18.94
C ALA A 8 12.55 7.65 17.91
N LEU A 9 11.34 7.22 18.30
CA LEU A 9 10.36 6.60 17.40
C LEU A 9 9.65 7.62 16.50
N LEU A 10 9.42 8.84 16.99
CA LEU A 10 8.84 9.93 16.21
C LEU A 10 9.78 10.34 15.05
N PHE A 11 11.09 10.31 15.26
CA PHE A 11 12.09 10.60 14.23
C PHE A 11 12.16 9.54 13.13
N LEU A 12 11.80 8.28 13.43
CA LEU A 12 11.76 7.19 12.46
C LEU A 12 10.56 7.31 11.48
N THR A 13 9.54 8.10 11.83
CA THR A 13 8.36 8.32 10.98
C THR A 13 8.56 9.41 9.92
N LEU A 14 9.61 10.24 10.05
CA LEU A 14 9.82 11.41 9.19
C LEU A 14 10.73 11.15 7.96
N THR A 15 11.39 10.00 7.88
CA THR A 15 12.44 9.74 6.88
C THR A 15 12.05 8.66 5.86
N PHE A 16 10.86 8.76 5.26
CA PHE A 16 10.61 8.04 4.00
C PHE A 16 9.63 8.78 3.08
N SER A 17 9.98 10.02 2.76
CA SER A 17 9.43 10.70 1.58
C SER A 17 10.03 10.07 0.33
N ILE A 18 9.36 9.08 -0.26
CA ILE A 18 9.68 8.65 -1.62
C ILE A 18 8.96 9.56 -2.61
N PHE A 19 9.72 10.11 -3.55
CA PHE A 19 9.23 10.79 -4.73
C PHE A 19 8.15 9.97 -5.45
N ILE A 20 6.92 10.50 -5.49
CA ILE A 20 5.84 9.95 -6.32
C ILE A 20 6.11 10.37 -7.76
N ASN A 21 6.83 9.54 -8.50
CA ASN A 21 6.85 9.67 -9.95
C ASN A 21 5.48 9.21 -10.48
N LYS A 22 4.68 10.15 -11.01
CA LYS A 22 3.47 9.80 -11.74
C LYS A 22 3.87 8.97 -12.95
N VAL A 23 3.38 7.73 -13.00
CA VAL A 23 3.52 6.89 -14.18
C VAL A 23 2.38 7.25 -15.12
N LEU A 24 2.73 7.78 -16.29
CA LEU A 24 1.79 7.97 -17.39
C LEU A 24 2.08 6.88 -18.41
N ALA A 25 1.05 6.10 -18.77
CA ALA A 25 1.09 5.00 -19.72
C ALA A 25 1.45 5.40 -21.17
N GLN A 26 1.85 6.65 -21.40
CA GLN A 26 1.99 7.28 -22.71
C GLN A 26 3.45 7.34 -23.18
N THR A 27 4.40 6.92 -22.35
CA THR A 27 5.84 7.06 -22.61
C THR A 27 6.40 6.19 -23.74
N CYS A 28 5.78 5.03 -24.03
CA CYS A 28 6.29 4.10 -25.05
C CYS A 28 5.50 4.11 -26.37
N GLN A 29 4.41 4.88 -26.48
CA GLN A 29 3.55 4.87 -27.68
C GLN A 29 4.17 5.60 -28.88
N ASP A 30 5.04 6.58 -28.64
CA ASP A 30 5.67 7.40 -29.69
C ASP A 30 6.86 6.70 -30.38
N ILE A 31 7.23 5.49 -29.93
CA ILE A 31 8.34 4.72 -30.50
C ILE A 31 7.87 4.05 -31.79
N SER A 32 8.46 4.45 -32.93
CA SER A 32 8.15 3.91 -34.25
C SER A 32 8.71 2.50 -34.48
N ASN A 33 9.89 2.20 -33.91
CA ASN A 33 10.52 0.89 -34.04
C ASN A 33 9.86 -0.14 -33.11
N LEU A 34 9.35 -1.24 -33.68
CA LEU A 34 8.60 -2.26 -32.94
C LEU A 34 9.45 -2.97 -31.87
N THR A 35 10.72 -3.28 -32.17
CA THR A 35 11.64 -3.94 -31.23
C THR A 35 11.98 -3.02 -30.06
N GLU A 36 12.26 -1.75 -30.34
CA GLU A 36 12.49 -0.74 -29.28
C GLU A 36 11.25 -0.54 -28.42
N ARG A 37 10.05 -0.56 -29.03
CA ARG A 37 8.77 -0.45 -28.33
C ARG A 37 8.52 -1.65 -27.41
N ILE A 38 8.84 -2.87 -27.86
CA ILE A 38 8.79 -4.09 -27.03
C ILE A 38 9.74 -3.97 -25.83
N ASN A 39 11.00 -3.58 -26.07
CA ASN A 39 11.98 -3.38 -24.99
C ASN A 39 11.52 -2.29 -24.00
N CYS A 40 10.90 -1.21 -24.48
CA CYS A 40 10.31 -0.17 -23.63
C CYS A 40 9.21 -0.74 -22.71
N TYR A 41 8.28 -1.51 -23.28
CA TYR A 41 7.21 -2.15 -22.50
C TYR A 41 7.74 -3.16 -21.47
N GLU A 42 8.75 -3.96 -21.81
CA GLU A 42 9.38 -4.91 -20.88
C GLU A 42 10.06 -4.19 -19.70
N ASN A 43 10.81 -3.12 -19.98
CA ASN A 43 11.43 -2.30 -18.95
C ASN A 43 10.40 -1.65 -18.04
N GLU A 44 9.31 -1.15 -18.61
CA GLU A 44 8.25 -0.50 -17.86
C GLU A 44 7.46 -1.50 -16.99
N LEU A 45 7.22 -2.71 -17.48
CA LEU A 45 6.67 -3.80 -16.68
C LEU A 45 7.58 -4.19 -15.51
N SER A 46 8.90 -4.28 -15.74
CA SER A 46 9.86 -4.53 -14.68
C SER A 46 9.83 -3.44 -13.61
N ARG A 47 9.78 -2.17 -14.03
CA ARG A 47 9.67 -1.00 -13.14
C ARG A 47 8.37 -1.01 -12.33
N LEU A 48 7.23 -1.25 -12.98
CA LEU A 48 5.91 -1.33 -12.35
C LEU A 48 5.84 -2.50 -11.36
N SER A 49 6.40 -3.65 -11.70
CA SER A 49 6.48 -4.82 -10.81
C SER A 49 7.30 -4.52 -9.55
N ALA A 50 8.47 -3.88 -9.70
CA ALA A 50 9.29 -3.44 -8.57
C ALA A 50 8.57 -2.40 -7.68
N GLN A 51 7.86 -1.45 -8.29
CA GLN A 51 7.04 -0.45 -7.59
C GLN A 51 5.89 -1.10 -6.83
N SER A 52 5.17 -2.04 -7.45
CA SER A 52 4.09 -2.83 -6.85
C SER A 52 4.57 -3.62 -5.63
N LYS A 53 5.71 -4.31 -5.73
CA LYS A 53 6.34 -5.01 -4.60
C LYS A 53 6.71 -4.07 -3.45
N THR A 54 7.27 -2.91 -3.78
CA THR A 54 7.63 -1.88 -2.80
C THR A 54 6.39 -1.35 -2.06
N LEU A 55 5.32 -1.01 -2.78
CA LEU A 55 4.06 -0.55 -2.21
C LEU A 55 3.41 -1.63 -1.34
N SER A 56 3.42 -2.90 -1.77
CA SER A 56 2.91 -4.04 -1.00
C SER A 56 3.65 -4.20 0.33
N ASN A 57 4.99 -4.11 0.31
CA ASN A 57 5.80 -4.18 1.53
C ASN A 57 5.49 -3.03 2.49
N GLN A 58 5.33 -1.81 1.98
CA GLN A 58 5.00 -0.64 2.80
C GLN A 58 3.61 -0.75 3.45
N ILE A 59 2.61 -1.28 2.72
CA ILE A 59 1.27 -1.55 3.26
C ILE A 59 1.36 -2.57 4.40
N ALA A 60 2.15 -3.63 4.25
CA ALA A 60 2.36 -4.63 5.30
C ALA A 60 3.05 -4.03 6.55
N GLN A 61 4.02 -3.14 6.35
CA GLN A 61 4.66 -2.40 7.46
C GLN A 61 3.66 -1.53 8.22
N PHE A 62 2.81 -0.77 7.51
CA PHE A 62 1.76 0.03 8.16
C PHE A 62 0.73 -0.83 8.88
N ASP A 63 0.38 -1.99 8.33
CA ASP A 63 -0.53 -2.93 8.99
C ASP A 63 0.04 -3.44 10.33
N ALA A 64 1.31 -3.84 10.32
CA ALA A 64 2.02 -4.25 11.53
C ALA A 64 2.09 -3.12 12.58
N GLN A 65 2.34 -1.88 12.15
CA GLN A 65 2.37 -0.71 13.03
C GLN A 65 0.98 -0.41 13.62
N ILE A 66 -0.08 -0.43 12.82
CA ILE A 66 -1.46 -0.24 13.30
C ILE A 66 -1.82 -1.30 14.32
N ARG A 67 -1.46 -2.57 14.09
CA ARG A 67 -1.69 -3.66 15.03
C ARG A 67 -0.93 -3.46 16.33
N LEU A 68 0.33 -3.06 16.26
CA LEU A 68 1.14 -2.75 17.45
C LEU A 68 0.54 -1.59 18.25
N THR A 69 0.12 -0.53 17.59
CA THR A 69 -0.52 0.63 18.23
C THR A 69 -1.85 0.23 18.88
N THR A 70 -2.66 -0.60 18.21
CA THR A 70 -3.93 -1.11 18.76
C THR A 70 -3.70 -1.94 20.02
N LEU A 71 -2.69 -2.81 20.05
CA LEU A 71 -2.34 -3.58 21.24
C LEU A 71 -1.87 -2.69 22.39
N LYS A 72 -1.11 -1.63 22.11
CA LYS A 72 -0.69 -0.66 23.13
C LYS A 72 -1.87 0.07 23.75
N ILE A 73 -2.85 0.45 22.94
CA ILE A 73 -4.06 1.14 23.42
C ILE A 73 -4.87 0.22 24.33
N ALA A 74 -5.11 -1.03 23.90
CA ALA A 74 -5.82 -2.03 24.70
C ALA A 74 -5.12 -2.34 26.04
N GLN A 75 -3.78 -2.35 26.07
CA GLN A 75 -3.01 -2.54 27.31
C GLN A 75 -3.17 -1.37 28.30
N THR A 76 -3.53 -0.19 27.82
CA THR A 76 -3.66 1.02 28.65
C THR A 76 -5.10 1.26 29.15
N GLU A 77 -6.04 0.34 28.99
CA GLU A 77 -7.47 0.57 29.30
C GLU A 77 -7.91 0.05 30.68
N ASP A 78 -6.97 -0.28 31.58
CA ASP A 78 -7.30 -0.89 32.89
C ASP A 78 -7.64 0.16 33.96
N ASP A 79 -8.94 0.33 34.25
CA ASP A 79 -9.54 1.37 35.12
C ASP A 79 -9.80 0.93 36.59
N GLN A 80 -9.42 -0.29 36.97
CA GLN A 80 -9.84 -0.88 38.26
C GLN A 80 -9.22 -0.19 39.50
N LEU A 81 -8.11 0.54 39.32
CA LEU A 81 -7.33 1.13 40.41
C LEU A 81 -7.94 2.44 40.94
N GLU A 82 -8.57 3.25 40.08
CA GLU A 82 -9.19 4.53 40.46
C GLU A 82 -10.36 4.34 41.41
N THR A 83 -11.29 3.45 41.04
CA THR A 83 -12.50 3.18 41.82
C THR A 83 -12.15 2.69 43.22
N SER A 84 -11.07 1.90 43.32
CA SER A 84 -10.56 1.39 44.58
C SER A 84 -9.93 2.49 45.44
N LEU A 85 -9.18 3.43 44.83
CA LEU A 85 -8.58 4.56 45.54
C LEU A 85 -9.61 5.58 46.04
N ASP A 86 -10.64 5.88 45.25
CA ASP A 86 -11.72 6.78 45.66
C ASP A 86 -12.58 6.18 46.77
N ALA A 87 -12.92 4.88 46.69
CA ALA A 87 -13.62 4.18 47.76
C ALA A 87 -12.80 4.20 49.07
N LEU A 88 -11.49 3.97 48.98
CA LEU A 88 -10.58 4.02 50.12
C LEU A 88 -10.49 5.44 50.72
N SER A 89 -10.30 6.47 49.88
CA SER A 89 -10.24 7.87 50.30
C SER A 89 -11.53 8.34 50.99
N ASN A 90 -12.69 7.95 50.46
CA ASN A 90 -14.00 8.25 51.05
C ASN A 90 -14.21 7.56 52.39
N ALA A 91 -13.84 6.28 52.51
CA ALA A 91 -13.94 5.54 53.77
C ALA A 91 -13.05 6.14 54.87
N PHE A 92 -11.82 6.54 54.55
CA PHE A 92 -10.91 7.18 55.52
C PHE A 92 -11.33 8.62 55.88
N SER A 93 -11.85 9.39 54.92
CA SER A 93 -12.40 10.72 55.19
C SER A 93 -13.60 10.64 56.15
N SER A 94 -14.51 9.69 55.94
CA SER A 94 -15.63 9.44 56.85
C SER A 94 -15.15 9.08 58.26
N ARG A 95 -14.17 8.18 58.38
CA ARG A 95 -13.59 7.80 59.68
C ARG A 95 -12.94 9.00 60.38
N ALA A 96 -12.19 9.84 59.68
CA ALA A 96 -11.54 11.00 60.27
C ALA A 96 -12.55 12.05 60.78
N VAL A 97 -13.67 12.23 60.07
CA VAL A 97 -14.78 13.08 60.52
C VAL A 97 -15.43 12.52 61.79
N GLU A 98 -15.66 11.21 61.86
CA GLU A 98 -16.21 10.57 63.07
C GLU A 98 -15.24 10.63 64.25
N THR A 99 -13.95 10.34 64.04
CA THR A 99 -12.91 10.51 65.08
C THR A 99 -12.83 11.96 65.56
N TYR A 100 -13.02 12.94 64.67
CA TYR A 100 -13.05 14.36 65.02
C TYR A 100 -14.29 14.74 65.84
N LYS A 101 -15.47 14.24 65.46
CA LYS A 101 -16.70 14.42 66.24
C LYS A 101 -16.55 13.81 67.64
N MET A 102 -16.01 12.61 67.75
CA MET A 102 -15.70 11.96 69.04
C MET A 102 -14.68 12.74 69.89
N ALA A 103 -13.74 13.45 69.24
CA ALA A 103 -12.77 14.29 69.92
C ALA A 103 -13.36 15.63 70.42
N ARG A 104 -14.35 16.19 69.70
CA ARG A 104 -14.91 17.53 69.98
C ARG A 104 -16.22 17.49 70.77
N VAL A 105 -16.97 16.40 70.65
CA VAL A 105 -18.24 16.15 71.36
C VAL A 105 -17.94 15.27 72.58
N GLY A 106 -17.48 15.88 73.68
CA GLY A 106 -17.55 15.38 75.08
C GLY A 106 -16.96 14.02 75.52
N ASP A 107 -16.95 13.00 74.65
CA ASP A 107 -16.74 11.59 75.01
C ASP A 107 -15.27 11.23 75.24
N SER A 108 -14.33 11.94 74.61
CA SER A 108 -12.91 11.72 74.84
C SER A 108 -12.53 11.98 76.30
N PHE A 109 -13.18 12.96 76.97
CA PHE A 109 -12.95 13.24 78.38
C PHE A 109 -13.58 12.16 79.28
N LEU A 110 -14.76 11.65 78.92
CA LEU A 110 -15.42 10.52 79.59
C LEU A 110 -14.63 9.20 79.45
N LEU A 111 -13.99 8.96 78.31
CA LEU A 111 -13.14 7.78 78.07
C LEU A 111 -11.86 7.78 78.93
N LEU A 112 -11.38 8.97 79.28
CA LEU A 112 -10.22 9.20 80.15
C LEU A 112 -10.60 9.11 81.63
N ILE A 113 -11.76 9.65 82.04
CA ILE A 113 -12.25 9.61 83.42
C ILE A 113 -12.77 8.21 83.81
N SER A 114 -13.27 7.44 82.84
CA SER A 114 -13.69 6.04 83.04
C SER A 114 -12.53 5.03 83.12
N ALA A 115 -11.27 5.50 83.12
CA ALA A 115 -10.13 4.62 83.35
C ALA A 115 -10.06 4.21 84.84
N PRO A 116 -9.72 2.96 85.15
CA PRO A 116 -9.66 2.46 86.53
C PRO A 116 -8.57 3.14 87.39
N ASP A 117 -7.55 3.74 86.76
CA ASP A 117 -6.47 4.46 87.43
C ASP A 117 -5.87 5.56 86.52
N LEU A 118 -5.04 6.43 87.11
CA LEU A 118 -4.34 7.53 86.43
C LEU A 118 -3.40 7.03 85.31
N THR A 119 -2.78 5.87 85.49
CA THR A 119 -1.85 5.28 84.52
C THR A 119 -2.59 4.80 83.26
N GLY A 120 -3.77 4.22 83.41
CA GLY A 120 -4.68 3.81 82.36
C GLY A 120 -5.28 5.00 81.61
N ALA A 121 -5.61 6.09 82.32
CA ALA A 121 -6.07 7.34 81.70
C ALA A 121 -4.99 7.95 80.80
N VAL A 122 -3.75 8.07 81.30
CA VAL A 122 -2.60 8.60 80.53
C VAL A 122 -2.30 7.72 79.31
N SER A 123 -2.34 6.39 79.47
CA SER A 123 -2.09 5.45 78.37
C SER A 123 -3.15 5.59 77.27
N ARG A 124 -4.43 5.65 77.62
CA ARG A 124 -5.54 5.85 76.66
C ARG A 124 -5.44 7.18 75.91
N PHE A 125 -5.07 8.27 76.60
CA PHE A 125 -4.81 9.56 75.96
C PHE A 125 -3.69 9.45 74.91
N HIS A 126 -2.59 8.80 75.28
CA HIS A 126 -1.44 8.62 74.40
C HIS A 126 -1.78 7.75 73.18
N TYR A 127 -2.65 6.74 73.32
CA TYR A 127 -3.14 5.94 72.21
C TYR A 127 -4.05 6.73 71.27
N LEU A 128 -5.00 7.51 71.79
CA LEU A 128 -5.88 8.36 70.99
C LEU A 128 -5.08 9.39 70.20
N GLN A 129 -4.10 10.03 70.83
CA GLN A 129 -3.19 10.96 70.16
C GLN A 129 -2.40 10.26 69.03
N LYS A 130 -1.93 9.03 69.27
CA LYS A 130 -1.19 8.25 68.27
C LYS A 130 -2.08 7.81 67.09
N ILE A 131 -3.34 7.43 67.35
CA ILE A 131 -4.33 7.11 66.31
C ILE A 131 -4.64 8.36 65.47
N GLN A 132 -4.87 9.51 66.10
CA GLN A 132 -5.12 10.77 65.38
C GLN A 132 -3.94 11.19 64.51
N GLN A 133 -2.71 11.02 65.00
CA GLN A 133 -1.50 11.29 64.21
C GLN A 133 -1.38 10.33 63.01
N ALA A 134 -1.62 9.04 63.23
CA ALA A 134 -1.58 8.03 62.16
C ALA A 134 -2.67 8.26 61.11
N ASP A 135 -3.90 8.60 61.52
CA ASP A 135 -5.01 8.89 60.60
C ASP A 135 -4.72 10.14 59.76
N ARG A 136 -4.11 11.19 60.36
CA ARG A 136 -3.66 12.40 59.63
C ARG A 136 -2.56 12.11 58.63
N ASP A 137 -1.54 11.34 59.02
CA ASP A 137 -0.45 10.95 58.12
C ASP A 137 -0.98 10.10 56.95
N LEU A 138 -1.87 9.15 57.24
CA LEU A 138 -2.49 8.30 56.23
C LEU A 138 -3.34 9.09 55.24
N LEU A 139 -4.17 10.03 55.71
CA LEU A 139 -4.96 10.90 54.83
C LEU A 139 -4.06 11.75 53.91
N SER A 140 -2.98 12.31 54.45
CA SER A 140 -2.00 13.07 53.66
C SER A 140 -1.38 12.20 52.55
N ARG A 141 -0.99 10.97 52.88
CA ARG A 141 -0.45 10.01 51.90
C ARG A 141 -1.47 9.59 50.86
N LEU A 142 -2.73 9.35 51.26
CA LEU A 142 -3.81 9.01 50.34
C LEU A 142 -4.12 10.17 49.39
N GLN A 143 -4.16 11.40 49.89
CA GLN A 143 -4.37 12.59 49.06
C GLN A 143 -3.21 12.79 48.07
N ALA A 144 -1.97 12.62 48.52
CA ALA A 144 -0.80 12.64 47.64
C ALA A 144 -0.88 11.54 46.57
N ALA A 145 -1.21 10.30 46.96
CA ALA A 145 -1.38 9.19 46.04
C ALA A 145 -2.52 9.43 45.04
N GLN A 146 -3.65 9.98 45.47
CA GLN A 146 -4.78 10.34 44.61
C GLN A 146 -4.37 11.42 43.59
N THR A 147 -3.65 12.44 44.03
CA THR A 147 -3.18 13.53 43.16
C THR A 147 -2.18 13.01 42.12
N THR A 148 -1.23 12.17 42.54
CA THR A 148 -0.28 11.52 41.63
C THR A 148 -1.00 10.62 40.63
N TYR A 149 -1.94 9.81 41.09
CA TYR A 149 -2.71 8.91 40.23
C TYR A 149 -3.57 9.66 39.21
N GLN A 150 -4.27 10.73 39.63
CA GLN A 150 -5.04 11.59 38.72
C GLN A 150 -4.15 12.22 37.62
N GLY A 151 -2.93 12.64 37.99
CA GLY A 151 -1.94 13.12 37.02
C GLY A 151 -1.51 12.05 36.03
N GLU A 152 -1.15 10.86 36.53
CA GLU A 152 -0.76 9.72 35.68
C GLU A 152 -1.88 9.26 34.75
N LYS A 153 -3.14 9.28 35.23
CA LYS A 153 -4.33 8.97 34.42
C LYS A 153 -4.54 9.99 33.30
N THR A 154 -4.43 11.29 33.61
CA THR A 154 -4.54 12.35 32.60
C THR A 154 -3.48 12.17 31.51
N ASP A 155 -2.23 11.94 31.91
CA ASP A 155 -1.12 11.66 30.99
C ASP A 155 -1.38 10.39 30.13
N GLN A 156 -2.01 9.37 30.72
CA GLN A 156 -2.39 8.12 30.04
C GLN A 156 -3.52 8.33 29.02
N GLU A 157 -4.56 9.07 29.38
CA GLU A 157 -5.66 9.43 28.46
C GLU A 157 -5.16 10.27 27.29
N ASP A 158 -4.28 11.24 27.54
CA ASP A 158 -3.68 12.06 26.50
C ASP A 158 -2.76 11.23 25.58
N LEU A 159 -2.03 10.28 26.16
CA LEU A 159 -1.23 9.32 25.38
C LEU A 159 -2.13 8.42 24.51
N GLN A 160 -3.26 7.94 25.03
CA GLN A 160 -4.22 7.16 24.24
C GLN A 160 -4.79 7.97 23.07
N LYS A 161 -5.20 9.22 23.31
CA LYS A 161 -5.70 10.13 22.26
C LYS A 161 -4.66 10.31 21.15
N GLU A 162 -3.40 10.50 21.53
CA GLU A 162 -2.31 10.65 20.56
C GLU A 162 -2.06 9.34 19.78
N LEU A 163 -2.11 8.18 20.44
CA LEU A 163 -1.99 6.87 19.79
C LEU A 163 -3.13 6.60 18.81
N GLU A 164 -4.38 6.94 19.15
CA GLU A 164 -5.54 6.83 18.25
C GLU A 164 -5.40 7.78 17.05
N LYS A 165 -4.92 9.01 17.26
CA LYS A 165 -4.62 9.95 16.17
C LYS A 165 -3.55 9.40 15.24
N GLN A 166 -2.47 8.84 15.78
CA GLN A 166 -1.40 8.20 15.00
C GLN A 166 -1.93 7.00 14.20
N LYS A 167 -2.73 6.14 14.83
CA LYS A 167 -3.39 5.00 14.17
C LYS A 167 -4.27 5.45 13.00
N SER A 168 -5.07 6.50 13.18
CA SER A 168 -5.89 7.08 12.11
C SER A 168 -5.03 7.62 10.95
N ASN A 169 -3.95 8.34 11.26
CA ASN A 169 -3.03 8.84 10.23
C ASN A 169 -2.35 7.69 9.45
N LEU A 170 -1.90 6.64 10.14
CA LEU A 170 -1.33 5.45 9.50
C LEU A 170 -2.37 4.72 8.63
N ALA A 171 -3.62 4.62 9.09
CA ALA A 171 -4.70 4.02 8.31
C ALA A 171 -4.97 4.80 7.01
N ARG A 172 -4.96 6.14 7.06
CA ARG A 172 -5.07 6.99 5.87
C ARG A 172 -3.92 6.75 4.90
N GLN A 173 -2.67 6.76 5.37
CA GLN A 173 -1.50 6.50 4.52
C GLN A 173 -1.53 5.08 3.91
N LYS A 174 -1.98 4.08 4.67
CA LYS A 174 -2.19 2.71 4.16
C LYS A 174 -3.22 2.70 3.03
N GLN A 175 -4.34 3.41 3.19
CA GLN A 175 -5.38 3.48 2.17
C GLN A 175 -4.90 4.17 0.89
N GLU A 176 -4.18 5.29 1.01
CA GLU A 176 -3.58 6.00 -0.13
C GLU A 176 -2.61 5.10 -0.92
N LYS A 177 -1.76 4.35 -0.21
CA LYS A 177 -0.84 3.39 -0.85
C LYS A 177 -1.56 2.20 -1.48
N ALA A 178 -2.65 1.72 -0.87
CA ALA A 178 -3.46 0.66 -1.45
C ALA A 178 -4.14 1.12 -2.75
N ALA A 179 -4.63 2.36 -2.79
CA ALA A 179 -5.18 2.96 -4.00
C ALA A 179 -4.11 3.08 -5.10
N LEU A 180 -2.90 3.56 -4.76
CA LEU A 180 -1.79 3.64 -5.71
C LEU A 180 -1.38 2.26 -6.23
N LEU A 181 -1.31 1.25 -5.37
CA LEU A 181 -1.02 -0.14 -5.75
C LEU A 181 -2.06 -0.68 -6.75
N ALA A 182 -3.35 -0.37 -6.54
CA ALA A 182 -4.41 -0.77 -7.46
C ALA A 182 -4.24 -0.13 -8.84
N VAL A 183 -3.89 1.15 -8.90
CA VAL A 183 -3.56 1.85 -10.15
C VAL A 183 -2.35 1.22 -10.83
N THR A 184 -1.24 0.99 -10.11
CA THR A 184 -0.03 0.34 -10.63
C THR A 184 -0.31 -1.04 -11.23
N LYS A 185 -1.15 -1.86 -10.58
CA LYS A 185 -1.54 -3.18 -11.11
C LYS A 185 -2.40 -3.09 -12.37
N ASN A 186 -3.25 -2.06 -12.47
CA ASN A 186 -4.03 -1.83 -13.67
C ASN A 186 -3.12 -1.41 -14.85
N ASP A 187 -2.16 -0.52 -14.59
CA ASP A 187 -1.17 -0.13 -15.59
C ASP A 187 -0.32 -1.33 -16.03
N GLU A 188 0.12 -2.17 -15.10
CA GLU A 188 0.85 -3.41 -15.40
C GLU A 188 0.06 -4.30 -16.35
N LYS A 189 -1.25 -4.51 -16.09
CA LYS A 189 -2.13 -5.28 -16.99
C LYS A 189 -2.22 -4.65 -18.38
N LYS A 190 -2.31 -3.32 -18.47
CA LYS A 190 -2.34 -2.61 -19.75
C LYS A 190 -1.04 -2.80 -20.52
N TYR A 191 0.12 -2.67 -19.87
CA TYR A 191 1.42 -2.90 -20.51
C TYR A 191 1.62 -4.36 -20.94
N GLN A 192 1.12 -5.33 -20.17
CA GLN A 192 1.13 -6.74 -20.58
C GLN A 192 0.32 -6.96 -21.87
N GLN A 193 -0.86 -6.32 -21.99
CA GLN A 193 -1.67 -6.38 -23.20
C GLN A 193 -0.97 -5.74 -24.41
N LEU A 194 -0.37 -4.56 -24.22
CA LEU A 194 0.37 -3.85 -25.27
C LEU A 194 1.61 -4.65 -25.73
N LEU A 195 2.34 -5.27 -24.79
CA LEU A 195 3.47 -6.13 -25.10
C LEU A 195 3.04 -7.37 -25.90
N ALA A 196 1.93 -8.01 -25.50
CA ALA A 196 1.40 -9.16 -26.23
C ALA A 196 0.98 -8.79 -27.66
N ALA A 197 0.33 -7.63 -27.84
CA ALA A 197 -0.04 -7.11 -29.15
C ALA A 197 1.20 -6.80 -30.02
N ALA A 198 2.21 -6.12 -29.46
CA ALA A 198 3.44 -5.79 -30.18
C ALA A 198 4.24 -7.05 -30.57
N ARG A 199 4.27 -8.09 -29.72
CA ARG A 199 4.91 -9.37 -30.04
C ARG A 199 4.16 -10.14 -31.12
N ALA A 200 2.83 -10.09 -31.12
CA ALA A 200 2.01 -10.69 -32.17
C ALA A 200 2.26 -9.99 -33.53
N GLU A 201 2.33 -8.66 -33.54
CA GLU A 201 2.70 -7.86 -34.71
C GLU A 201 4.09 -8.26 -35.23
N LEU A 202 5.08 -8.39 -34.35
CA LEU A 202 6.44 -8.80 -34.71
C LEU A 202 6.46 -10.22 -35.33
N ALA A 203 5.69 -11.16 -34.78
CA ALA A 203 5.60 -12.52 -35.28
C ALA A 203 5.01 -12.59 -36.70
N VAL A 204 4.05 -11.72 -37.02
CA VAL A 204 3.48 -11.59 -38.36
C VAL A 204 4.48 -10.97 -39.33
N ILE A 205 5.21 -9.92 -38.92
CA ILE A 205 6.19 -9.24 -39.78
C ILE A 205 7.38 -10.15 -40.12
N LEU A 206 7.88 -10.92 -39.16
CA LEU A 206 9.08 -11.74 -39.32
C LEU A 206 8.80 -13.18 -39.78
N GLY A 207 7.55 -13.54 -40.07
CA GLY A 207 7.17 -14.92 -40.42
C GLY A 207 7.45 -15.94 -39.30
N GLN A 208 7.69 -15.48 -38.07
CA GLN A 208 7.95 -16.34 -36.90
C GLN A 208 6.65 -16.82 -36.22
N GLY A 209 5.49 -16.50 -36.80
CA GLY A 209 4.24 -17.12 -36.45
C GLY A 209 4.33 -18.64 -36.63
N LYS A 210 3.65 -19.41 -35.78
CA LYS A 210 3.50 -20.84 -36.04
C LYS A 210 2.58 -21.01 -37.23
N GLU A 211 3.17 -21.17 -38.42
CA GLU A 211 2.43 -21.47 -39.62
C GLU A 211 1.70 -22.79 -39.45
N THR A 212 0.41 -22.77 -39.70
CA THR A 212 -0.42 -23.96 -39.65
C THR A 212 -0.99 -24.18 -41.03
N PHE A 213 -0.66 -25.33 -41.63
CA PHE A 213 -1.30 -25.75 -42.85
C PHE A 213 -2.79 -25.93 -42.58
N LEU A 214 -3.62 -25.10 -43.22
CA LEU A 214 -5.07 -25.14 -43.08
C LEU A 214 -5.66 -26.17 -44.04
N ARG A 215 -5.42 -25.98 -45.35
CA ARG A 215 -5.94 -26.83 -46.42
C ARG A 215 -5.29 -26.46 -47.76
N ASN A 216 -5.41 -27.35 -48.74
CA ASN A 216 -5.15 -27.02 -50.14
C ASN A 216 -6.24 -26.09 -50.66
N VAL A 217 -5.84 -25.17 -51.54
CA VAL A 217 -6.71 -24.18 -52.19
C VAL A 217 -6.45 -24.22 -53.69
N SER A 218 -7.47 -23.94 -54.50
CA SER A 218 -7.32 -23.76 -55.95
C SER A 218 -7.25 -22.28 -56.30
N GLU A 219 -6.69 -21.96 -57.47
CA GLU A 219 -6.65 -20.59 -57.97
C GLU A 219 -8.07 -19.99 -58.04
N GLY A 220 -8.21 -18.73 -57.60
CA GLY A 220 -9.49 -18.02 -57.52
C GLY A 220 -10.30 -18.29 -56.25
N GLU A 221 -9.85 -19.19 -55.37
CA GLU A 221 -10.52 -19.44 -54.10
C GLU A 221 -10.22 -18.35 -53.06
N VAL A 222 -11.27 -17.82 -52.43
CA VAL A 222 -11.13 -16.79 -51.40
C VAL A 222 -10.67 -17.42 -50.08
N ILE A 223 -9.43 -17.13 -49.71
CA ILE A 223 -8.79 -17.63 -48.47
C ILE A 223 -8.74 -16.59 -47.34
N GLY A 224 -9.10 -15.35 -47.63
CA GLY A 224 -9.07 -14.25 -46.66
C GLY A 224 -9.57 -12.94 -47.26
N ARG A 225 -9.69 -11.91 -46.42
CA ARG A 225 -9.99 -10.54 -46.82
C ARG A 225 -9.00 -9.61 -46.13
N VAL A 226 -8.44 -8.67 -46.88
CA VAL A 226 -7.61 -7.61 -46.30
C VAL A 226 -8.55 -6.61 -45.61
N ILE A 227 -8.18 -6.16 -44.41
CA ILE A 227 -8.96 -5.17 -43.68
C ILE A 227 -8.76 -3.81 -44.39
N PRO A 228 -9.85 -3.10 -44.76
CA PRO A 228 -9.78 -1.90 -45.60
C PRO A 228 -9.28 -0.65 -44.86
N SER A 229 -9.04 -0.73 -43.55
CA SER A 229 -8.63 0.39 -42.71
C SER A 229 -7.43 0.02 -41.84
N ALA A 230 -6.76 1.05 -41.32
CA ALA A 230 -5.82 0.87 -40.22
C ALA A 230 -6.47 0.04 -39.10
N SER A 231 -5.72 -0.91 -38.57
CA SER A 231 -6.13 -1.77 -37.47
C SER A 231 -5.13 -1.64 -36.34
N GLY A 232 -5.38 -2.31 -35.20
CA GLY A 232 -4.43 -2.29 -34.08
C GLY A 232 -3.02 -2.81 -34.41
N CYS A 233 -2.83 -3.44 -35.58
CA CYS A 233 -1.57 -4.06 -36.00
C CYS A 233 -1.12 -3.64 -37.42
N SER A 234 -1.75 -2.62 -38.04
CA SER A 234 -1.42 -2.18 -39.40
C SER A 234 -1.81 -0.73 -39.66
N SER A 235 -0.96 0.01 -40.36
CA SER A 235 -1.17 1.41 -40.77
C SER A 235 -2.04 1.58 -42.02
N GLY A 236 -2.37 0.50 -42.74
CA GLY A 236 -3.15 0.57 -43.98
C GLY A 236 -3.35 -0.80 -44.65
N GLN A 237 -4.09 -0.81 -45.77
CA GLN A 237 -4.36 -2.04 -46.51
C GLN A 237 -3.07 -2.60 -47.13
N HIS A 238 -2.60 -3.76 -46.65
CA HIS A 238 -1.46 -4.46 -47.23
C HIS A 238 -1.56 -5.98 -46.97
N LEU A 239 -0.83 -6.76 -47.77
CA LEU A 239 -0.75 -8.23 -47.68
C LEU A 239 0.72 -8.65 -47.67
N HIS A 240 1.10 -9.50 -46.70
CA HIS A 240 2.37 -10.22 -46.72
C HIS A 240 2.14 -11.63 -47.24
N PHE A 241 2.96 -12.08 -48.18
CA PHE A 241 2.92 -13.43 -48.70
C PHE A 241 4.32 -13.85 -49.15
N GLU A 242 4.57 -15.14 -49.15
CA GLU A 242 5.83 -15.74 -49.59
C GLU A 242 5.55 -17.01 -50.40
N VAL A 243 6.50 -17.38 -51.27
CA VAL A 243 6.40 -18.57 -52.09
C VAL A 243 7.41 -19.58 -51.60
N HIS A 244 6.94 -20.77 -51.22
CA HIS A 244 7.80 -21.91 -50.89
C HIS A 244 7.75 -22.92 -52.03
N GLN A 245 8.92 -23.27 -52.57
CA GLN A 245 9.05 -24.34 -53.56
C GLN A 245 10.13 -25.32 -53.11
N GLY A 246 9.74 -26.58 -52.89
CA GLY A 246 10.67 -27.62 -52.43
C GLY A 246 11.26 -27.37 -51.03
N GLY A 247 10.55 -26.64 -50.17
CA GLY A 247 10.99 -26.29 -48.81
C GLY A 247 11.95 -25.10 -48.73
N ALA A 248 12.22 -24.41 -49.85
CA ALA A 248 12.98 -23.17 -49.88
C ALA A 248 12.06 -21.97 -50.18
N ILE A 249 12.32 -20.86 -49.50
CA ILE A 249 11.71 -19.56 -49.78
C ILE A 249 12.22 -19.07 -51.14
N LYS A 250 11.30 -18.66 -52.01
CA LYS A 250 11.56 -18.10 -53.34
C LYS A 250 11.07 -16.67 -53.41
N ASP A 251 11.74 -15.87 -54.24
CA ASP A 251 11.29 -14.52 -54.55
C ASP A 251 9.93 -14.60 -55.26
N PRO A 252 8.85 -14.04 -54.68
CA PRO A 252 7.54 -14.06 -55.30
C PRO A 252 7.49 -13.33 -56.65
N GLY A 253 8.41 -12.40 -56.91
CA GLY A 253 8.52 -11.69 -58.19
C GLY A 253 8.82 -12.61 -59.38
N GLU A 254 9.41 -13.78 -59.15
CA GLU A 254 9.64 -14.78 -60.20
C GLU A 254 8.34 -15.43 -60.71
N PHE A 255 7.28 -15.41 -59.89
CA PHE A 255 6.03 -16.12 -60.18
C PHE A 255 4.90 -15.19 -60.58
N LEU A 256 4.85 -13.98 -60.01
CA LEU A 256 3.75 -13.05 -60.24
C LEU A 256 3.81 -12.39 -61.60
N ARG A 257 2.63 -12.21 -62.22
CA ARG A 257 2.50 -11.50 -63.49
C ARG A 257 2.86 -10.02 -63.36
N PRO A 258 3.48 -9.41 -64.40
CA PRO A 258 3.69 -7.98 -64.45
C PRO A 258 2.40 -7.19 -64.25
N ILE A 259 2.47 -6.11 -63.45
CA ILE A 259 1.39 -5.13 -63.27
C ILE A 259 1.80 -3.81 -63.94
N SER A 260 0.84 -3.16 -64.60
CA SER A 260 1.00 -1.86 -65.24
C SER A 260 0.16 -0.81 -64.51
N PRO A 261 0.72 0.36 -64.14
CA PRO A 261 2.09 0.78 -64.39
C PRO A 261 3.10 0.03 -63.50
N SER A 262 4.25 -0.34 -64.07
CA SER A 262 5.34 -0.93 -63.28
C SER A 262 5.82 0.11 -62.26
N TYR A 263 5.70 -0.18 -60.97
CA TYR A 263 6.29 0.65 -59.93
C TYR A 263 7.82 0.49 -59.97
N SER A 264 8.48 1.34 -60.76
CA SER A 264 9.94 1.49 -60.71
C SER A 264 10.26 2.57 -59.68
N TYR A 265 10.79 2.16 -58.53
CA TYR A 265 11.42 3.11 -57.61
C TYR A 265 12.63 3.78 -58.29
N GLY A 266 12.93 5.02 -57.91
CA GLY A 266 14.18 5.66 -58.33
C GLY A 266 15.40 4.89 -57.82
N PRO A 267 16.57 5.00 -58.46
CA PRO A 267 17.80 4.28 -58.07
C PRO A 267 18.14 4.42 -56.57
N ASP A 268 17.83 5.59 -56.02
CA ASP A 268 18.10 6.05 -54.66
C ASP A 268 17.24 5.32 -53.61
N GLN A 269 16.15 4.68 -54.03
CA GLN A 269 15.16 4.02 -53.17
C GLN A 269 15.24 2.49 -53.22
N TYR A 270 16.07 1.92 -54.12
CA TYR A 270 16.24 0.47 -54.24
C TYR A 270 16.85 -0.19 -53.00
N GLY A 271 17.69 0.54 -52.25
CA GLY A 271 18.28 0.04 -51.01
C GLY A 271 17.29 -0.12 -49.86
N TYR A 272 16.12 0.53 -49.92
CA TYR A 272 15.13 0.55 -48.82
C TYR A 272 13.86 -0.24 -49.15
N TYR A 273 13.34 -0.16 -50.38
CA TYR A 273 12.09 -0.81 -50.79
C TYR A 273 12.28 -2.07 -51.65
N GLY A 274 13.51 -2.35 -52.12
CA GLY A 274 13.75 -3.40 -53.13
C GLY A 274 13.22 -3.03 -54.52
N THR A 275 13.39 -3.92 -55.49
CA THR A 275 12.79 -3.80 -56.83
C THR A 275 11.58 -4.73 -56.91
N ILE A 276 10.36 -4.19 -56.99
CA ILE A 276 9.17 -4.99 -57.35
C ILE A 276 9.19 -5.12 -58.88
N ASN A 277 9.85 -6.16 -59.38
CA ASN A 277 9.91 -6.46 -60.80
C ASN A 277 9.36 -7.87 -61.09
N PRO A 278 8.02 -8.03 -61.02
CA PRO A 278 7.33 -9.29 -61.31
C PRO A 278 7.53 -9.72 -62.77
N ARG A 279 7.89 -10.99 -63.01
CA ARG A 279 8.23 -11.55 -64.34
C ARG A 279 7.60 -12.91 -64.63
N GLY A 280 6.70 -13.36 -63.77
CA GLY A 280 6.03 -14.65 -63.92
C GLY A 280 4.67 -14.56 -64.60
N SER A 281 3.82 -15.54 -64.34
CA SER A 281 2.49 -15.71 -64.97
C SER A 281 1.34 -15.84 -63.97
N TRP A 282 1.61 -15.94 -62.67
CA TRP A 282 0.59 -16.11 -61.64
C TRP A 282 -0.20 -14.83 -61.43
N ASN A 283 -1.50 -14.99 -61.21
CA ASN A 283 -2.35 -13.90 -60.78
C ASN A 283 -1.97 -13.44 -59.37
N TRP A 284 -2.14 -12.14 -59.11
CA TRP A 284 -1.89 -11.59 -57.78
C TRP A 284 -2.94 -12.13 -56.80
N PRO A 285 -2.55 -12.38 -55.53
CA PRO A 285 -3.46 -12.91 -54.50
C PRO A 285 -4.50 -11.88 -54.00
N MET A 286 -4.51 -10.68 -54.58
CA MET A 286 -5.46 -9.60 -54.33
C MET A 286 -5.86 -8.96 -55.66
N ASP A 287 -7.10 -8.47 -55.74
CA ASP A 287 -7.59 -7.70 -56.88
C ASP A 287 -6.83 -6.37 -56.93
N GLU A 288 -5.99 -6.22 -57.97
CA GLU A 288 -5.20 -5.02 -58.34
C GLU A 288 -4.49 -4.28 -57.17
N PRO A 289 -3.19 -4.52 -56.92
CA PRO A 289 -2.40 -3.78 -55.93
C PRO A 289 -2.06 -2.34 -56.35
#